data_AF-A0A2D3RJ93-F1
#
_entry.id   AF-A0A2D3RJ93-F1
#
_cell.length_a   1.000
_cell.length_b   1.000
_cell.length_c   1.000
_cell.angle_alpha   90.00
_cell.angle_beta   90.00
_cell.angle_gamma   90.00
#
_symmetry.space_group_name_H-M   'P 1'
#
loop_
_entity.id
_entity.type
_entity.pdbx_description
1 polymer ?
#
loop_
_entity_poly.entity_id
_entity_poly.type
_entity_poly.pdbx_seq_one_letter_code
_entity_poly.pdbx_strand_id
1 'polypeptide(L)'
;MPRTKFFRLTLAAAATLAATPLFAHPSLVTAKPAANATVAPTNKIDLVFDEKIMPANTRMQLMMTSMPGMAGHAPMKMPMSVMMGKDGKSVMVMMKKPLTTGGYELRWMASGDDKEVVSGKYAFKVK
;
A
#
# COMPACT_ATOMS: atom_id res chain seq x y z
N MET A 1 -24.55 57.12 -45.39
CA MET A 1 -23.42 56.17 -45.21
C MET A 1 -23.59 55.42 -43.88
N PRO A 2 -23.14 54.15 -43.77
CA PRO A 2 -23.80 53.13 -42.94
C PRO A 2 -23.20 52.89 -41.54
N ARG A 3 -24.11 52.54 -40.61
CA ARG A 3 -24.07 51.48 -39.58
C ARG A 3 -22.73 51.08 -38.94
N THR A 4 -22.67 51.15 -37.61
CA THR A 4 -21.79 50.27 -36.80
C THR A 4 -22.57 49.63 -35.66
N LYS A 5 -22.50 48.29 -35.66
CA LYS A 5 -23.30 47.37 -34.85
C LYS A 5 -22.67 47.17 -33.47
N PHE A 6 -23.50 47.13 -32.43
CA PHE A 6 -23.09 46.70 -31.09
C PHE A 6 -22.69 45.23 -31.11
N PHE A 7 -21.42 44.93 -30.80
CA PHE A 7 -20.93 43.57 -30.62
C PHE A 7 -20.96 43.25 -29.12
N ARG A 8 -21.94 42.45 -28.69
CA ARG A 8 -21.97 41.88 -27.34
C ARG A 8 -21.12 40.62 -27.33
N LEU A 9 -19.99 40.65 -26.64
CA LEU A 9 -19.14 39.49 -26.40
C LEU A 9 -19.67 38.74 -25.17
N THR A 10 -20.40 37.65 -25.38
CA THR A 10 -20.74 36.70 -24.31
C THR A 10 -19.52 35.83 -24.00
N LEU A 11 -18.93 36.03 -22.82
CA LEU A 11 -17.83 35.23 -22.30
C LEU A 11 -18.40 33.92 -21.73
N ALA A 12 -18.27 32.81 -22.48
CA ALA A 12 -18.58 31.48 -21.99
C ALA A 12 -17.43 31.00 -21.08
N ALA A 13 -17.67 30.89 -19.78
CA ALA A 13 -16.73 30.32 -18.82
C ALA A 13 -16.69 28.78 -19.00
N ALA A 14 -15.59 28.26 -19.54
CA ALA A 14 -15.33 26.83 -19.59
C ALA A 14 -14.88 26.34 -18.20
N ALA A 15 -15.81 25.77 -17.43
CA ALA A 15 -15.48 25.09 -16.19
C ALA A 15 -14.84 23.73 -16.52
N THR A 16 -13.52 23.63 -16.42
CA THR A 16 -12.81 22.36 -16.49
C THR A 16 -13.08 21.58 -15.21
N LEU A 17 -13.98 20.59 -15.26
CA LEU A 17 -14.08 19.58 -14.21
C LEU A 17 -12.77 18.80 -14.16
N ALA A 18 -11.95 19.01 -13.13
CA ALA A 18 -10.83 18.13 -12.83
C ALA A 18 -11.41 16.79 -12.36
N ALA A 19 -11.35 15.76 -13.22
CA ALA A 19 -11.72 14.41 -12.84
C ALA A 19 -10.68 13.87 -11.85
N THR A 20 -11.03 13.79 -10.57
CA THR A 20 -10.21 13.08 -9.59
C THR A 20 -10.36 11.57 -9.84
N PRO A 21 -9.27 10.81 -9.99
CA PRO A 21 -9.38 9.35 -10.11
C PRO A 21 -10.05 8.80 -8.85
N LEU A 22 -11.18 8.12 -9.02
CA LEU A 22 -11.79 7.33 -7.95
C LEU A 22 -11.05 6.00 -7.93
N PHE A 23 -10.08 5.85 -7.03
CA PHE A 23 -9.51 4.54 -6.72
C PHE A 23 -10.61 3.73 -6.04
N ALA A 24 -11.12 2.73 -6.76
CA ALA A 24 -12.15 1.84 -6.21
C ALA A 24 -11.54 0.82 -5.24
N HIS A 25 -10.23 0.55 -5.30
CA HIS A 25 -9.59 -0.50 -4.54
C HIS A 25 -8.33 -0.04 -3.80
N PRO A 26 -8.11 -0.52 -2.56
CA PRO A 26 -6.93 -0.16 -1.80
C PRO A 26 -5.63 -0.57 -2.47
N SER A 27 -4.71 0.38 -2.57
CA SER A 27 -3.36 0.16 -3.08
C SER A 27 -2.32 0.51 -2.02
N LEU A 28 -1.27 -0.32 -1.92
CA LEU A 28 -0.16 -0.06 -1.02
C LEU A 28 0.72 1.06 -1.60
N VAL A 29 0.74 2.22 -0.94
CA VAL A 29 1.48 3.41 -1.39
C VAL A 29 2.89 3.42 -0.83
N THR A 30 3.05 3.10 0.45
CA THR A 30 4.36 3.05 1.09
C THR A 30 4.54 1.83 1.97
N ALA A 31 5.77 1.34 2.03
CA ALA A 31 6.19 0.26 2.89
C ALA A 31 7.56 0.54 3.49
N LYS A 32 7.75 0.19 4.75
CA LYS A 32 9.05 0.18 5.44
C LYS A 32 9.20 -1.15 6.16
N PRO A 33 10.10 -2.05 5.73
CA PRO A 33 11.03 -1.94 4.61
C PRO A 33 10.35 -1.73 3.25
N ALA A 34 11.00 -0.97 2.37
CA ALA A 34 10.50 -0.77 1.01
C ALA A 34 10.67 -2.03 0.16
N ALA A 35 9.90 -2.14 -0.92
CA ALA A 35 10.03 -3.25 -1.86
C ALA A 35 11.47 -3.36 -2.41
N ASN A 36 11.99 -4.58 -2.42
CA ASN A 36 13.34 -4.96 -2.82
C ASN A 36 14.48 -4.34 -1.99
N ALA A 37 14.17 -3.65 -0.89
CA ALA A 37 15.18 -3.08 -0.01
C ALA A 37 15.97 -4.17 0.73
N THR A 38 17.23 -3.87 1.03
CA THR A 38 18.02 -4.62 2.02
C THR A 38 18.17 -3.74 3.25
N VAL A 39 17.72 -4.23 4.41
CA VAL A 39 17.70 -3.48 5.66
C VAL A 39 18.48 -4.20 6.75
N ALA A 40 18.88 -3.45 7.78
CA ALA A 40 19.36 -4.02 9.02
C ALA A 40 18.24 -4.82 9.73
N PRO A 41 18.57 -5.67 10.73
CA PRO A 41 17.58 -6.41 11.49
C PRO A 41 16.47 -5.50 12.04
N THR A 42 15.23 -5.85 11.73
CA THR A 42 14.03 -5.12 12.18
C THR A 42 13.00 -6.10 12.74
N ASN A 43 12.25 -5.68 13.75
CA ASN A 43 11.11 -6.41 14.29
C ASN A 43 9.77 -5.76 13.90
N LYS A 44 9.79 -4.82 12.95
CA LYS A 44 8.64 -4.00 12.58
C LYS A 44 8.60 -3.74 11.07
N ILE A 45 7.39 -3.79 10.52
CA ILE A 45 7.09 -3.40 9.13
C ILE A 45 5.90 -2.43 9.16
N ASP A 46 6.07 -1.25 8.57
CA ASP A 46 5.01 -0.25 8.42
C ASP A 46 4.49 -0.24 6.99
N LEU A 47 3.17 -0.16 6.83
CA LEU A 47 2.46 -0.09 5.56
C LEU A 47 1.51 1.09 5.59
N VAL A 48 1.36 1.78 4.45
CA VAL A 48 0.35 2.83 4.26
C VAL A 48 -0.36 2.62 2.94
N PHE A 49 -1.69 2.56 3.01
CA PHE A 49 -2.59 2.47 1.87
C PHE A 49 -3.04 3.87 1.41
N ASP A 50 -3.46 4.00 0.15
CA ASP A 50 -4.01 5.23 -0.44
C ASP A 50 -5.36 5.62 0.16
N GLU A 51 -6.15 4.64 0.56
CA GLU A 51 -7.46 4.81 1.19
C GLU A 51 -7.56 4.12 2.55
N LYS A 52 -8.73 4.28 3.19
CA LYS A 52 -9.03 3.57 4.44
C LYS A 52 -9.35 2.12 4.12
N ILE A 53 -8.82 1.20 4.92
CA ILE A 53 -9.06 -0.22 4.76
C ILE A 53 -9.91 -0.77 5.91
N MET A 54 -10.77 -1.73 5.60
CA MET A 54 -11.64 -2.37 6.59
C MET A 54 -10.85 -3.39 7.43
N PRO A 55 -10.74 -3.22 8.77
CA PRO A 55 -9.99 -4.15 9.60
C PRO A 55 -10.51 -5.59 9.54
N ALA A 56 -11.83 -5.78 9.40
CA ALA A 56 -12.47 -7.10 9.32
C ALA A 56 -12.04 -7.91 8.07
N ASN A 57 -11.67 -7.22 6.99
CA ASN A 57 -11.24 -7.82 5.73
C ASN A 57 -9.73 -7.72 5.51
N THR A 58 -8.99 -7.18 6.49
CA THR A 58 -7.54 -7.01 6.39
C THR A 58 -6.81 -8.26 6.90
N ARG A 59 -5.92 -8.82 6.09
CA ARG A 59 -5.03 -9.92 6.48
C ARG A 59 -3.61 -9.63 6.04
N MET A 60 -2.66 -9.94 6.91
CA MET A 60 -1.24 -9.81 6.64
C MET A 60 -0.53 -11.14 6.91
N GLN A 61 0.45 -11.47 6.09
CA GLN A 61 1.29 -12.65 6.28
C GLN A 61 2.73 -12.34 5.88
N LEU A 62 3.68 -12.70 6.74
CA LEU A 62 5.11 -12.57 6.46
C LEU A 62 5.73 -13.94 6.23
N MET A 63 6.28 -14.18 5.04
CA MET A 63 6.97 -15.41 4.70
C MET A 63 8.48 -15.17 4.68
N MET A 64 9.27 -16.06 5.28
CA MET A 64 10.69 -16.17 5.02
C MET A 64 10.89 -16.99 3.75
N THR A 65 11.61 -16.46 2.77
CA THR A 65 11.78 -17.06 1.44
C THR A 65 13.23 -17.43 1.13
N SER A 66 14.19 -16.97 1.93
CA SER A 66 15.58 -17.43 1.87
C SER A 66 16.29 -17.17 3.19
N MET A 67 17.26 -18.01 3.54
CA MET A 67 18.16 -17.82 4.69
C MET A 67 19.59 -18.25 4.33
N PRO A 68 20.63 -17.63 4.95
CA PRO A 68 22.01 -18.05 4.74
C PRO A 68 22.21 -19.54 5.02
N GLY A 69 22.97 -20.22 4.16
CA GLY A 69 23.30 -21.64 4.33
C GLY A 69 22.18 -22.64 3.97
N MET A 70 21.00 -22.18 3.52
CA MET A 70 19.90 -23.05 3.12
C MET A 70 19.24 -22.56 1.82
N ALA A 71 19.66 -23.14 0.70
CA ALA A 71 19.07 -22.86 -0.61
C ALA A 71 17.78 -23.68 -0.83
N GLY A 72 16.76 -23.06 -1.42
CA GLY A 72 15.58 -23.76 -1.92
C GLY A 72 14.60 -24.29 -0.87
N HIS A 73 14.65 -23.81 0.37
CA HIS A 73 13.62 -24.16 1.36
C HIS A 73 12.25 -23.62 0.93
N ALA A 74 11.17 -24.35 1.27
CA ALA A 74 9.82 -23.84 1.06
C ALA A 74 9.57 -22.57 1.91
N PRO A 75 8.77 -21.59 1.43
CA PRO A 75 8.46 -20.40 2.20
C PRO A 75 7.92 -20.73 3.59
N MET A 76 8.51 -20.14 4.63
CA MET A 76 8.15 -20.40 6.03
C MET A 76 7.38 -19.22 6.60
N LYS A 77 6.20 -19.47 7.18
CA LYS A 77 5.39 -18.42 7.80
C LYS A 77 6.04 -17.93 9.10
N MET A 78 6.28 -16.62 9.18
CA MET A 78 6.79 -15.98 10.39
C MET A 78 5.66 -15.61 11.35
N PRO A 79 5.86 -15.81 12.67
CA PRO A 79 4.91 -15.34 13.68
C PRO A 79 4.93 -13.81 13.76
N MET A 80 3.75 -13.21 13.78
CA MET A 80 3.57 -11.76 13.74
C MET A 80 2.27 -11.34 14.41
N SER A 81 2.22 -10.10 14.89
CA SER A 81 1.00 -9.40 15.25
C SER A 81 0.77 -8.22 14.30
N VAL A 82 -0.49 -7.81 14.16
CA VAL A 82 -0.89 -6.72 13.27
C VAL A 82 -1.64 -5.69 14.09
N MET A 83 -1.32 -4.42 13.89
CA MET A 83 -2.02 -3.29 14.50
C MET A 83 -2.45 -2.31 13.42
N MET A 84 -3.71 -1.90 13.47
CA MET A 84 -4.26 -0.86 12.61
C MET A 84 -3.91 0.52 13.15
N GLY A 85 -3.50 1.42 12.26
CA GLY A 85 -3.33 2.84 12.56
C GLY A 85 -4.68 3.51 12.81
N LYS A 86 -4.65 4.59 13.61
CA LYS A 86 -5.85 5.39 13.91
C LYS A 86 -6.41 6.14 12.68
N ASP A 87 -5.58 6.33 11.66
CA ASP A 87 -5.96 6.94 10.38
C ASP A 87 -6.81 6.01 9.50
N GLY A 88 -6.87 4.71 9.83
CA GLY A 88 -7.55 3.68 9.03
C GLY A 88 -6.80 3.30 7.75
N LYS A 89 -5.62 3.88 7.49
CA LYS A 89 -4.80 3.64 6.28
C LYS A 89 -3.47 2.95 6.60
N SER A 90 -2.98 3.11 7.82
CA SER A 90 -1.71 2.57 8.24
C SER A 90 -1.88 1.17 8.84
N VAL A 91 -0.94 0.27 8.55
CA VAL A 91 -0.85 -1.04 9.20
C VAL A 91 0.57 -1.26 9.70
N MET A 92 0.68 -1.70 10.94
CA MET A 92 1.94 -2.05 11.58
C MET A 92 2.00 -3.55 11.83
N VAL A 93 2.94 -4.23 11.19
CA VAL A 93 3.24 -5.64 11.43
C VAL A 93 4.43 -5.71 12.39
N MET A 94 4.27 -6.46 13.47
CA MET A 94 5.26 -6.56 14.54
C MET A 94 5.67 -8.01 14.78
N MET A 95 6.95 -8.19 15.10
CA MET A 95 7.55 -9.47 15.43
C MET A 95 8.10 -9.40 16.86
N LYS A 96 8.01 -10.52 17.61
CA LYS A 96 8.53 -10.57 18.99
C LYS A 96 10.06 -10.41 19.07
N LYS A 97 10.76 -10.79 18.00
CA LYS A 97 12.21 -10.68 17.86
C LYS A 97 12.52 -10.03 16.51
N PRO A 98 13.67 -9.36 16.38
CA PRO A 98 14.17 -8.92 15.07
C PRO A 98 14.22 -10.10 14.10
N LEU A 99 13.87 -9.83 12.84
CA LEU A 99 14.04 -10.76 11.75
C LEU A 99 15.51 -11.10 11.59
N THR A 100 15.79 -12.38 11.37
CA THR A 100 17.14 -12.86 11.06
C THR A 100 17.52 -12.52 9.62
N THR A 101 18.81 -12.57 9.31
CA THR A 101 19.32 -12.40 7.94
C THR A 101 18.61 -13.37 6.99
N GLY A 102 18.09 -12.85 5.88
CA GLY A 102 17.29 -13.63 4.95
C GLY A 102 16.43 -12.78 4.01
N GLY A 103 15.77 -13.45 3.07
CA GLY A 103 14.74 -12.85 2.22
C GLY A 103 13.36 -13.07 2.81
N TYR A 104 12.50 -12.07 2.64
CA TYR A 104 11.16 -12.04 3.18
C TYR A 104 10.17 -11.58 2.12
N GLU A 105 8.96 -12.14 2.12
CA GLU A 105 7.83 -11.70 1.31
C GLU A 105 6.66 -11.37 2.24
N LEU A 106 6.22 -10.12 2.23
CA LEU A 106 4.99 -9.71 2.90
C LEU A 106 3.84 -9.81 1.91
N ARG A 107 2.80 -10.56 2.29
CA ARG A 107 1.54 -10.71 1.56
C ARG A 107 0.43 -10.02 2.33
N TRP A 108 -0.45 -9.34 1.62
CA TRP A 108 -1.56 -8.63 2.21
C TRP A 108 -2.86 -8.84 1.43
N MET A 109 -3.97 -8.74 2.15
CA MET A 109 -5.32 -8.63 1.61
C MET A 109 -6.04 -7.51 2.35
N ALA A 110 -6.79 -6.68 1.65
CA ALA A 110 -7.57 -5.58 2.22
C ALA A 110 -8.76 -5.23 1.32
N SER A 111 -9.78 -4.58 1.87
CA SER A 111 -10.87 -3.96 1.11
C SER A 111 -11.08 -2.53 1.57
N GLY A 112 -11.55 -1.68 0.66
CA GLY A 112 -11.99 -0.32 0.95
C GLY A 112 -13.47 -0.29 1.31
N ASP A 113 -14.11 0.85 1.10
CA ASP A 113 -15.55 1.03 1.33
C ASP A 113 -16.43 0.22 0.35
N ASP A 114 -15.89 -0.13 -0.82
CA ASP A 114 -16.53 -0.96 -1.84
C ASP A 114 -16.67 -2.44 -1.44
N LYS A 115 -15.99 -2.85 -0.35
CA LYS A 115 -15.91 -4.22 0.18
C LYS A 115 -15.26 -5.23 -0.75
N GLU A 116 -14.71 -4.83 -1.90
CA GLU A 116 -13.99 -5.74 -2.77
C GLU A 116 -12.62 -6.02 -2.15
N VAL A 117 -12.33 -7.31 -1.92
CA VAL A 117 -11.06 -7.71 -1.30
C VAL A 117 -10.01 -7.83 -2.39
N VAL A 118 -9.04 -6.94 -2.36
CA VAL A 118 -7.85 -7.00 -3.19
C VAL A 118 -6.66 -7.54 -2.40
N SER A 119 -5.66 -8.06 -3.11
CA SER A 119 -4.47 -8.63 -2.51
C SER A 119 -3.21 -8.14 -3.21
N GLY A 120 -2.10 -8.16 -2.48
CA GLY A 120 -0.80 -7.85 -3.04
C GLY A 120 0.33 -8.43 -2.22
N LYS A 121 1.54 -8.27 -2.73
CA LYS A 121 2.75 -8.76 -2.07
C LYS A 121 3.97 -7.96 -2.49
N TYR A 122 4.96 -7.91 -1.61
CA TYR A 122 6.28 -7.42 -1.96
C TYR A 122 7.36 -8.14 -1.15
N ALA A 123 8.60 -8.11 -1.65
CA ALA A 123 9.73 -8.74 -1.01
C ALA A 123 10.73 -7.71 -0.47
N PHE A 124 11.49 -8.08 0.55
CA PHE A 124 12.64 -7.34 1.06
C PHE A 124 13.67 -8.31 1.65
N LYS A 125 14.86 -7.82 1.95
CA LYS A 125 15.95 -8.61 2.56
C LYS A 125 16.37 -7.98 3.87
N VAL A 126 16.77 -8.82 4.81
CA VAL A 126 17.44 -8.44 6.05
C VAL A 126 18.88 -8.90 5.96
N LYS A 127 19.84 -8.02 6.25
CA LYS A 127 21.27 -8.33 6.30
C LYS A 127 21.82 -8.11 7.69
#